data_AF-A0AAW4L4U6-F1
#
_entry.id   AF-A0AAW4L4U6-F1
#
_cell.length_a   1.000
_cell.length_b   1.000
_cell.length_c   1.000
_cell.angle_alpha   90.00
_cell.angle_beta   90.00
_cell.angle_gamma   90.00
#
_symmetry.space_group_name_H-M   'P 1'
#
loop_
_entity.id
_entity.type
_entity.pdbx_description
1 polymer ?
#
loop_
_entity_poly.entity_id
_entity_poly.type
_entity_poly.pdbx_seq_one_letter_code
_entity_poly.pdbx_strand_id
1 'polypeptide(L)'
;SPVLIFEDADLERALDAALFTIFSLNGERCTAGSRIFIQESVYPQFVAEFAARAKRLIVGDPQDPKTQVGSMITQAHYDKVTGYIKIGLEEGATLLAGGLERPANLPA
;
A
#
# COMPACT_ATOMS: atom_id res chain seq x y z
N SER A 1 4.90 -3.01 -11.17
CA SER A 1 5.86 -2.13 -11.88
C SER A 1 6.78 -1.43 -10.89
N PRO A 2 8.01 -1.04 -11.29
CA PRO A 2 8.91 -0.32 -10.39
C PRO A 2 8.58 1.17 -10.31
N VAL A 3 8.81 1.78 -9.15
CA VAL A 3 8.85 3.24 -8.92
C VAL A 3 10.25 3.54 -8.38
N LEU A 4 10.98 4.47 -9.00
CA LEU A 4 12.36 4.80 -8.61
C LEU A 4 12.39 6.24 -8.07
N ILE A 5 12.83 6.40 -6.82
CA ILE A 5 12.90 7.68 -6.13
C ILE A 5 14.36 8.00 -5.80
N PHE A 6 14.86 9.09 -6.36
CA PHE A 6 16.19 9.63 -6.07
C PHE A 6 16.08 10.76 -5.05
N GLU A 7 17.20 11.09 -4.41
CA GLU A 7 17.27 12.10 -3.36
C GLU A 7 17.01 13.53 -3.85
N ASP A 8 17.21 13.78 -5.15
CA ASP A 8 16.97 15.05 -5.83
C ASP A 8 15.52 15.19 -6.34
N ALA A 9 14.67 14.20 -6.11
CA ALA A 9 13.26 14.27 -6.43
C ALA A 9 12.51 15.22 -5.48
N ASP A 10 11.36 15.72 -5.94
CA ASP A 10 10.34 16.29 -5.07
C ASP A 10 9.74 15.15 -4.20
N LEU A 11 10.27 14.97 -2.99
CA LEU A 11 9.95 13.84 -2.11
C LEU A 11 8.47 13.83 -1.69
N GLU A 12 7.87 14.99 -1.48
CA GLU A 12 6.45 15.12 -1.14
C GLU A 12 5.56 14.63 -2.28
N ARG A 13 5.86 15.06 -3.50
CA ARG A 13 5.15 14.58 -4.69
C ARG A 13 5.41 13.10 -4.96
N ALA A 14 6.64 12.64 -4.72
CA ALA A 14 7.01 11.24 -4.87
C ALA A 14 6.23 10.34 -3.90
N LEU A 15 6.03 10.78 -2.65
CA LEU A 15 5.20 10.07 -1.66
C LEU A 15 3.76 9.93 -2.16
N ASP A 16 3.14 11.03 -2.60
CA ASP A 16 1.77 11.02 -3.10
C ASP A 16 1.61 10.16 -4.36
N ALA A 17 2.56 10.28 -5.30
CA ALA A 17 2.56 9.48 -6.51
C ALA A 17 2.73 7.99 -6.21
N ALA A 18 3.63 7.62 -5.29
CA ALA A 18 3.87 6.25 -4.88
C ALA A 18 2.62 5.63 -4.22
N LEU A 19 1.97 6.37 -3.30
CA LEU A 19 0.72 5.92 -2.67
C LEU A 19 -0.39 5.71 -3.68
N PHE A 20 -0.60 6.69 -4.56
CA PHE A 20 -1.63 6.59 -5.58
C PHE A 20 -1.38 5.42 -6.53
N THR A 21 -0.14 5.24 -7.00
CA THR A 21 0.17 4.17 -7.96
C THR A 21 0.08 2.76 -7.40
N ILE A 22 0.19 2.57 -6.07
CA ILE A 22 0.03 1.24 -5.46
C ILE A 22 -1.36 1.01 -4.87
N PHE A 23 -2.05 2.02 -4.34
CA PHE A 23 -3.34 1.83 -3.66
C PHE A 23 -4.56 2.23 -4.50
N SER A 24 -4.41 2.98 -5.60
CA SER A 24 -5.54 3.25 -6.52
C SER A 24 -6.08 1.96 -7.13
N LEU A 25 -7.40 1.92 -7.37
CA LEU A 25 -8.10 0.70 -7.79
C LEU A 25 -7.80 -0.49 -6.86
N ASN A 26 -7.68 -0.22 -5.55
CA ASN A 26 -7.40 -1.21 -4.50
C ASN A 26 -6.07 -1.98 -4.72
N GLY A 27 -5.16 -1.44 -5.54
CA GLY A 27 -3.94 -2.14 -5.97
C GLY A 27 -4.17 -3.23 -7.03
N GLU A 28 -5.42 -3.46 -7.45
CA GLU A 28 -5.83 -4.40 -8.50
C GLU A 28 -5.61 -3.80 -9.91
N ARG A 29 -4.45 -3.15 -10.11
CA ARG A 29 -4.07 -2.45 -11.33
C ARG A 29 -2.83 -3.11 -11.95
N CYS A 30 -2.90 -3.47 -13.24
CA CYS A 30 -1.77 -4.13 -13.93
C CYS A 30 -0.48 -3.29 -13.96
N THR A 31 -0.60 -1.96 -13.90
CA THR A 31 0.52 -1.03 -13.84
C THR A 31 0.84 -0.56 -12.42
N ALA A 32 0.37 -1.23 -11.37
CA ALA A 32 0.59 -0.82 -9.99
C ALA A 32 2.07 -0.67 -9.63
N GLY A 33 2.39 0.32 -8.81
CA GLY A 33 3.74 0.63 -8.31
C GLY A 33 4.24 -0.32 -7.22
N SER A 34 4.10 -1.64 -7.43
CA SER A 34 4.30 -2.67 -6.39
C SER A 34 5.72 -2.82 -5.85
N ARG A 35 6.71 -2.20 -6.48
CA ARG A 35 8.10 -2.19 -6.00
C ARG A 35 8.63 -0.77 -6.05
N ILE A 36 8.93 -0.20 -4.88
CA ILE A 36 9.45 1.16 -4.76
C ILE A 36 10.94 1.06 -4.39
N PHE A 37 11.81 1.56 -5.26
CA PHE A 37 13.25 1.65 -5.06
C PHE A 37 13.58 3.09 -4.66
N ILE A 38 14.27 3.25 -3.53
CA ILE A 38 14.53 4.57 -2.93
C ILE A 38 16.04 4.69 -2.72
N GLN A 39 16.62 5.82 -3.11
CA GLN A 39 18.04 6.10 -2.86
C GLN A 39 18.33 6.11 -1.35
N GLU A 40 19.45 5.50 -0.98
CA GLU A 40 19.80 5.17 0.41
C GLU A 40 19.75 6.39 1.37
N SER A 41 20.21 7.55 0.91
CA SER A 41 20.24 8.80 1.69
C SER A 41 18.86 9.27 2.16
N VAL A 42 17.79 8.93 1.45
CA VAL A 42 16.41 9.34 1.77
C VAL A 42 15.50 8.17 2.16
N TYR A 43 16.02 6.93 2.15
CA TYR A 43 15.25 5.72 2.44
C TYR A 43 14.55 5.76 3.81
N PRO A 44 15.23 6.04 4.94
CA PRO A 44 14.60 5.93 6.26
C PRO A 44 13.41 6.88 6.43
N GLN A 45 13.57 8.14 5.99
CA GLN A 45 12.53 9.15 6.07
C GLN A 45 11.36 8.86 5.12
N PHE A 46 11.65 8.46 3.88
CA PHE A 46 10.61 8.19 2.88
C PHE A 46 9.75 7.00 3.31
N VAL A 47 10.38 5.92 3.78
CA VAL A 47 9.68 4.71 4.22
C VAL A 47 8.79 4.99 5.44
N ALA A 48 9.29 5.77 6.41
CA ALA A 48 8.52 6.14 7.59
C ALA A 48 7.28 6.97 7.22
N GLU A 49 7.43 7.99 6.37
CA GLU A 49 6.33 8.85 5.96
C GLU A 49 5.33 8.12 5.04
N PHE A 50 5.82 7.28 4.12
CA PHE A 50 4.99 6.44 3.27
C PHE A 50 4.11 5.50 4.12
N ALA A 51 4.70 4.83 5.11
CA ALA A 51 3.97 3.96 6.02
C ALA A 51 2.95 4.75 6.87
N ALA A 52 3.30 5.94 7.32
CA ALA A 52 2.39 6.81 8.06
C ALA A 52 1.19 7.25 7.21
N ARG A 53 1.40 7.60 5.94
CA ARG A 53 0.32 7.93 4.99
C ARG A 53 -0.55 6.73 4.65
N ALA A 54 0.06 5.56 4.41
CA ALA A 54 -0.68 4.34 4.12
C ALA A 54 -1.63 3.95 5.27
N LYS A 55 -1.23 4.14 6.53
CA LYS A 55 -2.08 3.90 7.72
C LYS A 55 -3.30 4.83 7.81
N ARG A 56 -3.29 5.97 7.11
CA ARG A 56 -4.38 6.97 7.12
C ARG A 56 -5.38 6.77 5.99
N LEU A 57 -5.14 5.82 5.08
CA LEU A 57 -6.07 5.55 3.98
C LEU A 57 -7.43 5.11 4.54
N ILE A 58 -8.49 5.71 4.02
CA ILE A 58 -9.86 5.40 4.42
C ILE A 58 -10.30 4.14 3.67
N VAL A 59 -10.30 3.00 4.36
CA VAL A 59 -10.85 1.74 3.85
C VAL A 59 -12.33 1.67 4.20
N GLY A 60 -13.20 1.39 3.22
CA GLY A 60 -14.64 1.49 3.45
C GLY A 60 -15.54 0.92 2.35
N ASP A 61 -16.83 1.19 2.48
CA ASP A 61 -17.86 0.86 1.50
C ASP A 61 -17.59 1.63 0.18
N PRO A 62 -17.55 0.97 -0.99
CA PRO A 62 -17.39 1.63 -2.28
C PRO A 62 -18.45 2.69 -2.61
N GLN A 63 -19.60 2.68 -1.94
CA GLN A 63 -20.66 3.69 -2.10
C GLN A 63 -20.46 4.94 -1.22
N ASP A 64 -19.57 4.88 -0.21
CA ASP A 64 -19.22 6.07 0.58
C ASP A 64 -18.23 6.94 -0.21
N PRO A 65 -18.55 8.21 -0.53
CA PRO A 65 -17.64 9.10 -1.25
C PRO A 65 -16.33 9.42 -0.51
N LYS A 66 -16.22 9.10 0.79
CA LYS A 66 -14.99 9.25 1.56
C LYS A 66 -14.05 8.04 1.44
N THR A 67 -14.53 6.91 0.93
CA THR A 67 -13.72 5.70 0.76
C THR A 67 -12.62 5.94 -0.26
N GLN A 68 -11.39 5.58 0.12
CA GLN A 68 -10.21 5.64 -0.75
C GLN A 68 -9.78 4.26 -1.23
N VAL A 69 -9.99 3.23 -0.41
CA VAL A 69 -9.69 1.83 -0.73
C VAL A 69 -10.93 0.98 -0.42
N GLY A 70 -11.45 0.29 -1.43
CA GLY A 70 -12.60 -0.59 -1.31
C GLY A 70 -12.23 -2.04 -1.00
N SER A 71 -13.19 -2.95 -1.18
CA SER A 71 -12.96 -4.40 -1.06
C SER A 71 -12.14 -4.95 -2.22
N MET A 72 -11.49 -6.09 -1.98
CA MET A 72 -10.93 -6.92 -3.05
C MET A 72 -12.05 -7.57 -3.87
N ILE A 73 -11.77 -7.96 -5.11
CA ILE A 73 -12.78 -8.47 -6.05
C ILE A 73 -13.48 -9.76 -5.58
N THR A 74 -12.76 -10.66 -4.91
CA THR A 74 -13.29 -11.96 -4.44
C THR A 74 -12.57 -12.42 -3.18
N GLN A 75 -13.20 -13.31 -2.40
CA GLN A 75 -12.57 -13.95 -1.24
C GLN A 75 -11.29 -14.71 -1.62
N ALA A 76 -11.32 -15.46 -2.72
CA ALA A 76 -10.14 -16.20 -3.19
C ALA A 76 -8.95 -15.26 -3.52
N HIS A 77 -9.23 -14.05 -4.04
CA HIS A 77 -8.19 -13.06 -4.30
C HIS A 77 -7.66 -12.44 -2.99
N TYR A 78 -8.55 -12.14 -2.04
CA TYR A 78 -8.18 -11.70 -0.69
C TYR A 78 -7.27 -12.71 0.02
N ASP A 79 -7.63 -14.00 0.00
CA ASP A 79 -6.85 -15.08 0.63
C ASP A 79 -5.48 -15.22 -0.02
N LYS A 80 -5.40 -15.07 -1.35
CA LYS A 80 -4.13 -15.07 -2.07
C LYS A 80 -3.23 -13.91 -1.66
N VAL A 81 -3.77 -12.69 -1.59
CA VAL A 81 -3.00 -11.50 -1.23
C VAL A 81 -2.54 -11.55 0.24
N THR A 82 -3.43 -11.90 1.16
CA THR A 82 -3.06 -12.08 2.57
C THR A 82 -2.07 -13.24 2.77
N GLY A 83 -2.14 -14.29 1.93
CA GLY A 83 -1.13 -15.34 1.85
C GLY A 83 0.28 -14.81 1.54
N TYR A 84 0.41 -13.87 0.59
CA TYR A 84 1.71 -13.24 0.29
C TYR A 84 2.23 -12.35 1.44
N ILE A 85 1.34 -11.70 2.18
CA ILE A 85 1.74 -10.95 3.38
C ILE A 85 2.33 -11.91 4.42
N LYS A 86 1.71 -13.08 4.63
CA LYS A 86 2.23 -14.12 5.54
C LYS A 86 3.60 -14.64 5.10
N ILE A 87 3.74 -15.00 3.82
CA ILE A 87 5.03 -15.44 3.25
C ILE A 87 6.11 -14.37 3.47
N GLY A 88 5.82 -13.09 3.22
CA GLY A 88 6.78 -12.02 3.46
C GLY A 88 7.26 -11.94 4.90
N LEU A 89 6.35 -12.08 5.87
CA LEU A 89 6.69 -12.13 7.29
C LEU A 89 7.54 -13.37 7.65
N GLU A 90 7.18 -14.54 7.12
CA GLU A 90 7.92 -15.79 7.31
C GLU A 90 9.34 -15.73 6.72
N GLU A 91 9.52 -14.99 5.61
CA GLU A 91 10.81 -14.73 4.96
C GLU A 91 11.62 -13.59 5.63
N GLY A 92 11.09 -12.97 6.69
CA GLY A 92 11.81 -11.97 7.48
C GLY A 92 11.58 -10.51 7.07
N ALA A 93 10.56 -10.23 6.26
CA ALA A 93 10.16 -8.85 5.96
C ALA A 93 9.52 -8.18 7.17
N THR A 94 9.73 -6.86 7.30
CA THR A 94 9.10 -6.04 8.33
C THR A 94 7.80 -5.43 7.82
N LEU A 95 6.68 -5.70 8.48
CA LEU A 95 5.39 -5.06 8.17
C LEU A 95 5.31 -3.68 8.82
N LEU A 96 5.32 -2.63 8.01
CA LEU A 96 5.33 -1.23 8.49
C LEU A 96 3.93 -0.60 8.59
N ALA A 97 2.98 -1.04 7.77
CA ALA A 97 1.60 -0.55 7.70
C ALA A 97 0.66 -1.67 7.21
N GLY A 98 -0.63 -1.57 7.58
CA GLY A 98 -1.61 -2.61 7.30
C GLY A 98 -1.58 -3.74 8.33
N GLY A 99 -1.98 -4.95 7.90
CA GLY A 99 -2.14 -6.10 8.77
C GLY A 99 -2.68 -7.31 8.00
N LEU A 100 -2.70 -8.47 8.66
CA LEU A 100 -3.37 -9.68 8.15
C LEU A 100 -4.88 -9.65 8.41
N GLU A 101 -5.29 -8.86 9.40
CA GLU A 101 -6.68 -8.77 9.81
C GLU A 101 -7.45 -7.82 8.90
N ARG A 102 -8.69 -8.23 8.59
CA ARG A 102 -9.65 -7.36 7.92
C ARG A 102 -9.91 -6.12 8.81
N PRO A 103 -10.04 -4.91 8.23
CA PRO A 103 -10.40 -3.74 9.01
C PRO A 103 -11.71 -3.96 9.78
N ALA A 104 -11.69 -3.62 11.07
CA ALA A 104 -12.88 -3.70 11.92
C ALA A 104 -13.98 -2.76 11.44
N ASN A 105 -15.24 -3.11 11.71
CA ASN A 105 -16.44 -2.31 11.40
C ASN A 105 -16.79 -2.14 9.91
N LEU A 106 -16.25 -3.00 9.02
CA LEU A 106 -16.69 -3.06 7.62
C LEU A 106 -17.77 -4.14 7.45
N PRO A 107 -18.83 -3.88 6.64
CA PRO A 107 -19.87 -4.88 6.35
C PRO A 107 -19.23 -6.13 5.75
N ALA A 108 -19.68 -7.32 6.15
CA ALA A 108 -19.10 -8.61 5.74
C ALA A 108 -18.99 -8.77 4.21
#